data_AF-A0A3G8XRM3-F1
#
_entry.id   AF-A0A3G8XRM3-F1
#
_cell.length_a   1.000
_cell.length_b   1.000
_cell.length_c   1.000
_cell.angle_alpha   90.00
_cell.angle_beta   90.00
_cell.angle_gamma   90.00
#
_symmetry.space_group_name_H-M   'P 1'
#
loop_
_entity.id
_entity.type
_entity.pdbx_description
1 polymer ?
#
loop_
_entity_poly.entity_id
_entity_poly.type
_entity_poly.pdbx_seq_one_letter_code
_entity_poly.pdbx_strand_id
1 'polypeptide(L)'
;MCKELFDKLRADTAELYKSYRLNHFSLFYIHKYYVEKSNEHTLENFVIEDKINESVRFDGENMIKETFDNGKYQFLVSSSAIVNFYQIWEDKYRKKISKEVNIDVINSEVYYELNKLRQSIVHNSHRPTPEFKKVASNFKFILIDDKLELTVEEIHKIYKILLQEIDDLEKKYCR
;
A
#
# COMPACT_ATOMS: atom_id res chain seq x y z
N MET A 1 11.59 -16.13 21.30
CA MET A 1 11.81 -16.18 19.83
C MET A 1 10.50 -15.89 19.07
N CYS A 2 9.34 -16.42 19.50
CA CYS A 2 8.01 -15.95 19.06
C CYS A 2 7.82 -14.42 19.07
N LYS A 3 7.98 -13.77 20.24
CA LYS A 3 7.84 -12.31 20.38
C LYS A 3 8.75 -11.52 19.43
N GLU A 4 9.99 -11.97 19.25
CA GLU A 4 10.96 -11.36 18.36
C GLU A 4 10.49 -11.37 16.89
N LEU A 5 9.78 -12.42 16.44
CA LEU A 5 9.21 -12.46 15.09
C LEU A 5 8.08 -11.45 14.91
N PHE A 6 7.21 -11.25 15.91
CA PHE A 6 6.18 -10.23 15.88
C PHE A 6 6.76 -8.81 15.94
N ASP A 7 7.81 -8.59 16.75
CA ASP A 7 8.53 -7.32 16.77
C ASP A 7 9.14 -6.97 15.41
N LYS A 8 9.73 -7.96 14.72
CA LYS A 8 10.25 -7.79 13.36
C LYS A 8 9.15 -7.54 12.32
N LEU A 9 8.03 -8.27 12.40
CA LEU A 9 6.86 -8.03 11.55
C LEU A 9 6.32 -6.59 11.74
N ARG A 10 6.21 -6.13 12.98
CA ARG A 10 5.78 -4.76 13.32
C ARG A 10 6.74 -3.72 12.76
N ALA A 11 8.04 -3.91 12.96
CA ALA A 11 9.08 -3.02 12.46
C ALA A 11 9.05 -2.92 10.93
N ASP A 12 9.03 -4.04 10.23
CA ASP A 12 9.01 -4.00 8.77
C ASP A 12 7.69 -3.45 8.20
N THR A 13 6.56 -3.72 8.85
CA THR A 13 5.27 -3.10 8.47
C THR A 13 5.34 -1.58 8.60
N ALA A 14 5.98 -1.08 9.66
CA ALA A 14 6.22 0.35 9.84
C ALA A 14 7.17 0.92 8.78
N GLU A 15 8.24 0.20 8.40
CA GLU A 15 9.15 0.63 7.33
C GLU A 15 8.46 0.70 5.96
N LEU A 16 7.61 -0.28 5.62
CA LEU A 16 6.79 -0.22 4.40
C LEU A 16 5.86 0.99 4.41
N TYR A 17 5.23 1.27 5.55
CA TYR A 17 4.38 2.45 5.69
C TYR A 17 5.17 3.77 5.57
N LYS A 18 6.38 3.84 6.14
CA LYS A 18 7.27 5.00 5.97
C LYS A 18 7.66 5.20 4.50
N SER A 19 8.02 4.13 3.81
CA SER A 19 8.34 4.16 2.37
C SER A 19 7.15 4.67 1.55
N TYR A 20 5.95 4.17 1.82
CA TYR A 20 4.71 4.68 1.22
C TYR A 20 4.54 6.19 1.47
N ARG A 21 4.67 6.64 2.72
CA ARG A 21 4.50 8.06 3.08
C ARG A 21 5.53 8.97 2.44
N LEU A 22 6.77 8.51 2.31
CA LEU A 22 7.83 9.24 1.62
C LEU A 22 7.48 9.40 0.14
N ASN A 23 7.08 8.32 -0.54
CA ASN A 23 6.68 8.38 -1.95
C ASN A 23 5.49 9.31 -2.18
N HIS A 24 4.46 9.23 -1.32
CA HIS A 24 3.31 10.14 -1.41
C HIS A 24 3.72 11.61 -1.22
N PHE A 25 4.58 11.87 -0.24
CA PHE A 25 5.11 13.21 0.01
C PHE A 25 5.92 13.72 -1.18
N SER A 26 6.79 12.90 -1.77
CA SER A 26 7.55 13.25 -2.96
C SER A 26 6.64 13.61 -4.13
N LEU A 27 5.58 12.82 -4.38
CA LEU A 27 4.61 13.11 -5.45
C LEU A 27 3.87 14.43 -5.21
N PHE A 28 3.49 14.74 -3.96
CA PHE A 28 2.88 16.02 -3.61
C PHE A 28 3.80 17.21 -3.93
N TYR A 29 5.09 17.10 -3.63
CA TYR A 29 6.04 18.18 -3.94
C TYR A 29 6.29 18.33 -5.44
N ILE A 30 6.33 17.22 -6.18
CA ILE A 30 6.41 17.25 -7.64
C ILE A 30 5.16 17.95 -8.21
N HIS A 31 3.97 17.58 -7.75
CA HIS A 31 2.72 18.25 -8.14
C HIS A 31 2.80 19.76 -7.94
N LYS A 32 3.16 20.19 -6.73
CA LYS A 32 3.28 21.60 -6.37
C LYS A 32 4.26 22.34 -7.27
N TYR A 33 5.44 21.77 -7.51
CA TYR A 33 6.45 22.36 -8.38
C TYR A 33 5.92 22.60 -9.80
N TYR A 34 5.26 21.61 -10.39
CA TYR A 34 4.70 21.74 -11.75
C TYR A 34 3.53 22.72 -11.80
N VAL A 35 2.66 22.75 -10.78
CA VAL A 35 1.58 23.76 -10.70
C VAL A 35 2.16 25.17 -10.64
N GLU A 36 3.17 25.42 -9.80
CA GLU A 36 3.84 26.73 -9.72
C GLU A 36 4.44 27.12 -11.06
N LYS A 37 5.14 26.21 -11.74
CA LYS A 37 5.76 26.47 -13.03
C LYS A 37 4.77 26.72 -14.17
N SER A 38 3.62 26.07 -14.15
CA SER A 38 2.59 26.23 -15.18
C SER A 38 2.00 27.64 -15.21
N ASN A 39 2.04 28.36 -14.08
CA ASN A 39 1.57 29.73 -13.99
C ASN A 39 2.57 30.76 -14.54
N GLU A 40 3.83 30.37 -14.70
CA GLU A 40 4.92 31.25 -15.11
C GLU A 40 5.33 31.01 -16.57
N HIS A 41 5.39 29.74 -16.99
CA HIS A 41 5.99 29.31 -18.27
C HIS A 41 5.28 28.07 -18.84
N THR A 42 5.61 27.72 -20.09
CA THR A 42 5.26 26.42 -20.68
C THR A 42 5.98 25.30 -19.94
N LEU A 43 5.26 24.25 -19.56
CA LEU A 43 5.83 23.11 -18.83
C LEU A 43 6.72 22.28 -19.74
N GLU A 44 7.98 22.11 -19.34
CA GLU A 44 8.94 21.30 -20.08
C GLU A 44 8.75 19.81 -19.78
N ASN A 45 8.93 18.99 -20.82
CA ASN A 45 9.04 17.55 -20.68
C ASN A 45 10.43 17.20 -20.14
N PHE A 46 10.51 16.20 -19.26
CA PHE A 46 11.80 15.73 -18.76
C PHE A 46 11.98 14.23 -19.00
N VAL A 47 13.24 13.81 -19.01
CA VAL A 47 13.64 12.42 -19.20
C VAL A 47 14.49 12.01 -18.02
N ILE A 48 14.14 10.87 -17.41
CA ILE A 48 15.03 10.18 -16.48
C ILE A 48 15.81 9.16 -17.30
N GLU A 49 17.11 9.37 -17.42
CA GLU A 49 18.05 8.38 -17.95
C GLU A 49 18.62 7.56 -16.79
N ASP A 50 18.52 6.25 -16.89
CA ASP A 50 19.10 5.36 -15.91
C ASP A 50 20.49 4.85 -16.32
N LYS A 51 21.16 4.17 -15.39
CA LYS A 51 22.49 3.62 -15.61
C LYS A 51 22.50 2.36 -16.49
N ILE A 52 21.34 1.85 -16.90
CA ILE A 52 21.19 0.67 -17.77
C ILE A 52 20.73 1.06 -19.18
N ASN A 53 20.88 2.33 -19.56
CA ASN A 53 20.52 2.90 -20.87
C ASN A 53 19.02 2.86 -21.19
N GLU A 54 18.16 2.80 -20.17
CA GLU A 54 16.73 3.04 -20.33
C GLU A 54 16.42 4.52 -20.08
N SER A 55 15.47 5.04 -20.86
CA SER A 55 15.02 6.42 -20.74
C SER A 55 13.51 6.45 -20.52
N VAL A 56 13.08 7.15 -19.48
CA VAL A 56 11.66 7.33 -19.17
C VAL A 56 11.32 8.79 -19.33
N ARG A 57 10.47 9.10 -20.32
CA ARG A 57 9.99 10.45 -20.57
C ARG A 57 8.71 10.74 -19.78
N PHE A 58 8.66 11.93 -19.21
CA PHE A 58 7.50 12.48 -18.51
C PHE A 58 7.03 13.74 -19.22
N ASP A 59 5.72 13.83 -19.40
CA ASP A 59 5.06 14.97 -19.99
C ASP A 59 4.65 15.97 -18.90
N GLY A 60 5.12 17.21 -19.00
CA GLY A 60 4.99 18.20 -17.93
C GLY A 60 3.54 18.54 -17.57
N GLU A 61 2.64 18.61 -18.56
CA GLU A 61 1.21 18.85 -18.33
C GLU A 61 0.55 17.66 -17.63
N ASN A 62 0.86 16.43 -18.07
CA ASN A 62 0.36 15.23 -17.42
C ASN A 62 0.89 15.07 -15.99
N MET A 63 2.08 15.61 -15.67
CA MET A 63 2.62 15.53 -14.31
C MET A 63 1.67 16.16 -13.29
N ILE A 64 1.07 17.32 -13.59
CA ILE A 64 0.11 17.97 -12.68
C ILE A 64 -1.04 17.01 -12.37
N LYS A 65 -1.66 16.45 -13.41
CA LYS A 65 -2.81 15.54 -13.27
C LYS A 65 -2.45 14.24 -12.55
N GLU A 66 -1.32 13.64 -12.90
CA GLU A 66 -0.99 12.29 -12.44
C GLU A 66 -0.35 12.25 -11.04
N THR A 67 0.19 13.38 -10.57
CA THR A 67 0.74 13.54 -9.22
C THR A 67 -0.21 14.19 -8.21
N PHE A 68 -1.33 14.76 -8.69
CA PHE A 68 -2.41 15.27 -7.83
C PHE A 68 -2.94 14.19 -6.88
N ASP A 69 -3.56 14.59 -5.76
CA ASP A 69 -4.24 13.65 -4.87
C ASP A 69 -5.28 12.84 -5.67
N ASN A 70 -5.23 11.51 -5.55
CA ASN A 70 -5.99 10.55 -6.39
C ASN A 70 -5.59 10.47 -7.88
N GLY A 71 -4.52 11.14 -8.30
CA GLY A 71 -3.88 10.94 -9.60
C GLY A 71 -3.27 9.54 -9.74
N LYS A 72 -2.95 9.11 -10.97
CA LYS A 72 -2.48 7.74 -11.25
C LYS A 72 -1.26 7.36 -10.44
N TYR A 73 -0.29 8.26 -10.25
CA TYR A 73 0.93 7.91 -9.53
C TYR A 73 0.68 7.76 -8.02
N GLN A 74 -0.15 8.63 -7.43
CA GLN A 74 -0.58 8.47 -6.04
C GLN A 74 -1.31 7.14 -5.84
N PHE A 75 -2.21 6.84 -6.77
CA PHE A 75 -2.98 5.61 -6.75
C PHE A 75 -2.12 4.34 -6.86
N LEU A 76 -1.09 4.36 -7.73
CA LEU A 76 -0.13 3.27 -7.87
C LEU A 76 0.70 3.08 -6.59
N VAL A 77 1.14 4.16 -5.95
CA VAL A 77 1.89 4.11 -4.69
C VAL A 77 1.03 3.52 -3.56
N SER A 78 -0.22 3.94 -3.43
CA SER A 78 -1.17 3.36 -2.46
C SER A 78 -1.45 1.87 -2.73
N SER A 79 -1.64 1.51 -4.00
CA SER A 79 -1.88 0.11 -4.41
C SER A 79 -0.68 -0.79 -4.09
N SER A 80 0.53 -0.30 -4.36
CA SER A 80 1.78 -1.00 -4.05
C SER A 80 1.93 -1.23 -2.53
N ALA A 81 1.59 -0.23 -1.70
CA ALA A 81 1.64 -0.37 -0.24
C ALA A 81 0.77 -1.54 0.26
N ILE A 82 -0.48 -1.65 -0.23
CA ILE A 82 -1.40 -2.73 0.15
C ILE A 82 -0.84 -4.10 -0.25
N VAL A 83 -0.31 -4.21 -1.47
CA VAL A 83 0.29 -5.46 -1.95
C VAL A 83 1.46 -5.86 -1.07
N ASN A 84 2.35 -4.92 -0.74
CA ASN A 84 3.52 -5.17 0.08
C ASN A 84 3.17 -5.53 1.53
N PHE A 85 2.15 -4.90 2.12
CA PHE A 85 1.66 -5.27 3.47
C PHE A 85 1.15 -6.71 3.52
N TYR A 86 0.48 -7.19 2.47
CA TYR A 86 0.07 -8.59 2.43
C TYR A 86 1.24 -9.54 2.20
N GLN A 87 2.13 -9.21 1.25
CA GLN A 87 3.28 -10.04 0.92
C GLN A 87 4.22 -10.23 2.11
N ILE A 88 4.45 -9.18 2.90
CA ILE A 88 5.32 -9.31 4.07
C ILE A 88 4.74 -10.27 5.10
N TRP A 89 3.44 -10.23 5.32
CA TRP A 89 2.77 -11.21 6.17
C TRP A 89 2.86 -12.62 5.59
N GLU A 90 2.35 -12.82 4.36
CA GLU A 90 2.18 -14.15 3.78
C GLU A 90 3.52 -14.85 3.48
N ASP A 91 4.44 -14.12 2.84
CA ASP A 91 5.67 -14.70 2.30
C ASP A 91 6.81 -14.69 3.32
N LYS A 92 6.89 -13.66 4.18
CA LYS A 92 8.03 -13.48 5.09
C LYS A 92 7.76 -14.00 6.51
N TYR A 93 6.58 -13.77 7.07
CA TYR A 93 6.35 -13.97 8.51
C TYR A 93 5.39 -15.10 8.87
N ARG A 94 4.24 -15.25 8.21
CA ARG A 94 3.16 -16.18 8.62
C ARG A 94 3.68 -17.60 8.85
N LYS A 95 4.41 -18.17 7.88
CA LYS A 95 4.97 -19.53 7.99
C LYS A 95 6.09 -19.65 9.03
N LYS A 96 6.83 -18.58 9.30
CA LYS A 96 7.89 -18.59 10.32
C LYS A 96 7.28 -18.58 11.73
N ILE A 97 6.30 -17.71 11.94
CA ILE A 97 5.56 -17.63 13.20
C ILE A 97 4.82 -18.95 13.43
N SER A 98 4.16 -19.51 12.41
CA SER A 98 3.39 -20.75 12.56
C SER A 98 4.26 -21.92 13.02
N LYS A 99 5.47 -22.05 12.45
CA LYS A 99 6.48 -23.03 12.88
C LYS A 99 6.96 -22.79 14.31
N GLU A 100 7.21 -21.53 14.68
CA GLU A 100 7.70 -21.15 16.00
C GLU A 100 6.68 -21.46 17.11
N VAL A 101 5.39 -21.27 16.85
CA VAL A 101 4.31 -21.55 17.82
C VAL A 101 3.73 -22.96 17.70
N ASN A 102 4.29 -23.80 16.82
CA ASN A 102 3.82 -25.16 16.54
C ASN A 102 2.32 -25.24 16.16
N ILE A 103 1.88 -24.35 15.27
CA ILE A 103 0.52 -24.33 14.72
C ILE A 103 0.63 -24.41 13.19
N ASP A 104 -0.18 -25.28 12.58
CA ASP A 104 -0.15 -25.47 11.11
C ASP A 104 -0.50 -24.20 10.34
N VAL A 105 -1.54 -23.49 10.81
CA VAL A 105 -2.07 -22.31 10.13
C VAL A 105 -2.42 -21.22 11.15
N ILE A 106 -1.81 -20.05 10.98
CA ILE A 106 -2.24 -18.84 11.68
C ILE A 106 -3.42 -18.23 10.93
N ASN A 107 -4.58 -18.24 11.58
CA ASN A 107 -5.79 -17.60 11.08
C ASN A 107 -5.85 -16.15 11.55
N SER A 108 -6.07 -15.25 10.60
CA SER A 108 -6.30 -13.82 10.80
C SER A 108 -7.37 -13.35 9.81
N GLU A 109 -8.45 -12.80 10.33
CA GLU A 109 -9.54 -12.23 9.52
C GLU A 109 -9.04 -11.00 8.77
N VAL A 110 -8.28 -10.13 9.44
CA VAL A 110 -7.69 -8.92 8.86
C VAL A 110 -6.77 -9.25 7.68
N TYR A 111 -5.84 -10.20 7.82
CA TYR A 111 -4.96 -10.56 6.70
C TYR A 111 -5.70 -11.31 5.58
N TYR A 112 -6.78 -12.02 5.91
CA TYR A 112 -7.65 -12.61 4.90
C TYR A 112 -8.39 -11.54 4.09
N GLU A 113 -8.97 -10.54 4.75
CA GLU A 113 -9.57 -9.38 4.08
C GLU A 113 -8.54 -8.62 3.24
N LEU A 114 -7.31 -8.43 3.77
CA LEU A 114 -6.22 -7.75 3.06
C LEU A 114 -5.85 -8.48 1.76
N ASN A 115 -5.86 -9.82 1.78
CA ASN A 115 -5.68 -10.61 0.56
C ASN A 115 -6.78 -10.33 -0.47
N LYS A 116 -8.05 -10.26 -0.03
CA LYS A 116 -9.18 -9.97 -0.93
C LYS A 116 -9.13 -8.55 -1.49
N LEU A 117 -8.66 -7.60 -0.70
CA LEU A 117 -8.35 -6.26 -1.15
C LEU A 117 -7.22 -6.27 -2.19
N ARG A 118 -6.11 -6.96 -1.90
CA ARG A 118 -4.99 -7.15 -2.85
C ARG A 118 -5.48 -7.76 -4.17
N GLN A 119 -6.34 -8.78 -4.13
CA GLN A 119 -6.91 -9.40 -5.32
C GLN A 119 -7.74 -8.40 -6.15
N SER A 120 -8.50 -7.53 -5.48
CA SER A 120 -9.25 -6.45 -6.14
C SER A 120 -8.31 -5.49 -6.89
N ILE A 121 -7.17 -5.15 -6.28
CA ILE A 121 -6.13 -4.29 -6.86
C ILE A 121 -5.45 -4.96 -8.06
N VAL A 122 -4.89 -6.16 -7.85
CA VAL A 122 -4.02 -6.83 -8.83
C VAL A 122 -4.79 -7.45 -9.99
N HIS A 123 -5.96 -8.03 -9.73
CA HIS A 123 -6.66 -8.87 -10.70
C HIS A 123 -7.99 -8.29 -11.19
N ASN A 124 -8.52 -7.26 -10.53
CA ASN A 124 -9.82 -6.69 -10.88
C ASN A 124 -9.74 -5.19 -11.16
N SER A 125 -8.57 -4.70 -11.59
CA SER A 125 -8.33 -3.29 -11.93
C SER A 125 -8.83 -2.33 -10.84
N HIS A 126 -8.61 -2.70 -9.58
CA HIS A 126 -9.00 -1.95 -8.38
C HIS A 126 -10.51 -1.88 -8.12
N ARG A 127 -11.32 -2.65 -8.85
CA ARG A 127 -12.72 -2.84 -8.52
C ARG A 127 -12.85 -3.87 -7.41
N PRO A 128 -13.71 -3.65 -6.41
CA PRO A 128 -13.93 -4.62 -5.34
C PRO A 128 -14.46 -5.94 -5.91
N THR A 129 -13.79 -7.06 -5.61
CA THR A 129 -14.30 -8.39 -5.99
C THR A 129 -15.56 -8.73 -5.19
N PRO A 130 -16.45 -9.61 -5.68
CA PRO A 130 -17.60 -10.07 -4.92
C PRO A 130 -17.22 -10.67 -3.56
N GLU A 131 -16.06 -11.34 -3.51
CA GLU A 131 -15.52 -11.91 -2.28
C GLU A 131 -15.07 -10.82 -1.31
N PHE A 132 -14.34 -9.80 -1.78
CA PHE A 132 -13.96 -8.67 -0.95
C PHE A 132 -15.21 -8.00 -0.35
N LYS A 133 -16.25 -7.73 -1.15
CA LYS A 133 -17.51 -7.14 -0.66
C LYS A 133 -18.20 -7.98 0.43
N LYS A 134 -18.06 -9.31 0.39
CA LYS A 134 -18.66 -10.22 1.38
C LYS A 134 -17.92 -10.22 2.70
N VAL A 135 -16.60 -10.02 2.67
CA VAL A 135 -15.73 -10.24 3.83
C VAL A 135 -15.21 -8.93 4.41
N ALA A 136 -15.34 -7.80 3.70
CA ALA A 136 -14.86 -6.49 4.10
C ALA A 136 -15.60 -5.94 5.34
N SER A 137 -15.22 -6.42 6.52
CA SER A 137 -15.74 -5.96 7.81
C SER A 137 -14.80 -4.94 8.45
N ASN A 138 -13.48 -5.15 8.29
CA ASN A 138 -12.43 -4.31 8.83
C ASN A 138 -12.05 -3.16 7.88
N PHE A 139 -12.09 -3.40 6.56
CA PHE A 139 -11.72 -2.39 5.58
C PHE A 139 -12.93 -1.84 4.81
N LYS A 140 -13.32 -0.59 5.09
CA LYS A 140 -14.44 0.10 4.41
C LYS A 140 -13.90 1.17 3.48
N PHE A 141 -14.23 1.09 2.20
CA PHE A 141 -13.76 2.03 1.18
C PHE A 141 -14.91 2.78 0.53
N ILE A 142 -14.63 4.03 0.15
CA ILE A 142 -15.44 4.79 -0.79
C ILE A 142 -15.16 4.26 -2.20
N LEU A 143 -16.18 4.23 -3.04
CA LEU A 143 -16.05 3.87 -4.44
C LEU A 143 -16.19 5.11 -5.32
N ILE A 144 -15.23 5.29 -6.23
CA ILE A 144 -15.27 6.32 -7.29
C ILE A 144 -15.20 5.57 -8.62
N ASP A 145 -16.19 5.78 -9.49
CA ASP A 145 -16.32 5.10 -10.79
C ASP A 145 -16.16 3.56 -10.69
N ASP A 146 -16.83 2.97 -9.69
CA ASP A 146 -16.78 1.55 -9.32
C ASP A 146 -15.41 1.03 -8.84
N LYS A 147 -14.42 1.91 -8.64
CA LYS A 147 -13.09 1.55 -8.14
C LYS A 147 -12.94 1.92 -6.67
N LEU A 148 -12.13 1.14 -5.97
CA LEU A 148 -11.71 1.45 -4.60
C LEU A 148 -10.93 2.75 -4.59
N GLU A 149 -11.37 3.72 -3.80
CA GLU A 149 -10.59 4.92 -3.56
C GLU A 149 -9.53 4.61 -2.49
N LEU A 150 -8.25 4.76 -2.86
CA LEU A 150 -7.11 4.41 -2.01
C LEU A 150 -6.35 5.66 -1.57
N THR A 151 -7.04 6.52 -0.81
CA THR A 151 -6.47 7.76 -0.30
C THR A 151 -5.40 7.50 0.77
N VAL A 152 -4.63 8.54 1.10
CA VAL A 152 -3.69 8.52 2.24
C VAL A 152 -4.35 8.11 3.55
N GLU A 153 -5.57 8.59 3.77
CA GLU A 153 -6.32 8.30 4.97
C GLU A 153 -6.67 6.81 5.03
N GLU A 154 -7.10 6.23 3.90
CA GLU A 154 -7.42 4.81 3.82
C GLU A 154 -6.18 3.94 4.03
N ILE A 155 -5.04 4.28 3.43
CA ILE A 155 -3.79 3.54 3.67
C ILE A 155 -3.35 3.68 5.15
N HIS A 156 -3.54 4.84 5.77
CA HIS A 156 -3.25 5.03 7.18
C HIS A 156 -4.15 4.17 8.08
N LYS A 157 -5.45 4.11 7.79
CA LYS A 157 -6.41 3.25 8.53
C LYS A 157 -6.00 1.79 8.43
N ILE A 158 -5.69 1.29 7.23
CA ILE A 158 -5.19 -0.08 7.02
C ILE A 158 -3.94 -0.31 7.87
N TYR A 159 -2.95 0.58 7.80
CA TYR A 159 -1.73 0.45 8.59
C TYR A 159 -2.02 0.33 10.11
N LYS A 160 -2.92 1.15 10.64
CA LYS A 160 -3.32 1.07 12.06
C LYS A 160 -4.00 -0.24 12.42
N ILE A 161 -4.90 -0.73 11.57
CA ILE A 161 -5.55 -2.03 11.74
C ILE A 161 -4.52 -3.16 11.73
N LEU A 162 -3.53 -3.11 10.83
CA LEU A 162 -2.48 -4.12 10.76
C LEU A 162 -1.60 -4.14 12.01
N LEU A 163 -1.23 -2.97 12.56
CA LEU A 163 -0.50 -2.93 13.83
C LEU A 163 -1.29 -3.55 14.99
N GLN A 164 -2.59 -3.23 15.06
CA GLN A 164 -3.46 -3.81 16.07
C GLN A 164 -3.58 -5.33 15.92
N GLU A 165 -3.78 -5.82 14.70
CA GLU A 165 -3.83 -7.26 14.41
C GLU A 165 -2.53 -7.96 14.79
N ILE A 166 -1.37 -7.36 14.50
CA ILE A 166 -0.06 -7.91 14.91
C ILE A 166 -0.01 -8.08 16.42
N ASP A 167 -0.44 -7.08 17.19
CA ASP A 167 -0.46 -7.13 18.66
C ASP A 167 -1.44 -8.20 19.18
N ASP A 168 -2.58 -8.38 18.52
CA ASP A 168 -3.59 -9.36 18.93
C ASP A 168 -3.17 -10.79 18.59
N LEU A 169 -2.52 -11.00 17.45
CA LEU A 169 -1.90 -12.27 17.08
C LEU A 169 -0.75 -12.62 18.04
N GLU A 170 0.09 -11.65 18.41
CA GLU A 170 1.17 -11.86 19.40
C GLU A 170 0.60 -12.36 20.73
N LYS A 171 -0.41 -11.66 21.28
CA LYS A 171 -1.08 -12.06 22.53
C LYS A 171 -1.73 -13.43 22.44
N LYS A 172 -2.27 -13.77 21.27
CA LYS A 172 -2.97 -15.04 21.03
C LYS A 172 -2.01 -16.23 20.98
N TYR A 173 -0.86 -16.07 20.34
CA TYR A 173 0.01 -17.20 19.99
C TYR A 173 1.35 -17.26 20.74
N CYS A 174 1.85 -16.16 21.33
CA CYS A 174 3.14 -16.11 22.04
C CYS A 174 3.01 -16.20 23.57
N ARG A 175 1.96 -16.84 24.10
CA ARG A 175 1.80 -17.02 25.56
C ARG A 175 3.00 -17.74 26.19
#